data_AF-A0A2E7XI74-F1
#
_entry.id   AF-A0A2E7XI74-F1
#
_cell.length_a   1.000
_cell.length_b   1.000
_cell.length_c   1.000
_cell.angle_alpha   90.00
_cell.angle_beta   90.00
_cell.angle_gamma   90.00
#
_symmetry.space_group_name_H-M   'P 1'
#
loop_
_entity.id
_entity.type
_entity.pdbx_description
1 polymer ?
#
loop_
_entity_poly.entity_id
_entity_poly.type
_entity_poly.pdbx_seq_one_letter_code
_entity_poly.pdbx_strand_id
1 'polypeptide(L)'
;MSSSNKPSFLGTLNAIVNGERRGFEFLDAWALKTRNAELSGMLKTVSLREAEHAASFEKRMCELGYGLQEREDPKFKKTMKIVQSDLDDVEKFEKLGIGQKEQEGEDQLLQLLADKSIDPHTAALLGRFIAEERDSGHLLQQAYQCAKGIDPVPEEKATLTDIQEQLAKLTEIVGELQNKPTKKKKPRVSAVK
;
A
#
# COMPACT_ATOMS: atom_id res chain seq x y z
N MET A 1 -13.60 -1.96 40.14
CA MET A 1 -12.84 -1.42 38.99
C MET A 1 -12.06 -2.58 38.39
N SER A 2 -12.53 -3.15 37.29
CA SER A 2 -11.83 -4.28 36.65
C SER A 2 -10.45 -3.83 36.20
N SER A 3 -9.42 -4.57 36.59
CA SER A 3 -8.07 -4.46 36.07
C SER A 3 -8.13 -4.63 34.55
N SER A 4 -8.00 -3.53 33.81
CA SER A 4 -7.91 -3.57 32.35
C SER A 4 -6.64 -4.30 31.97
N ASN A 5 -6.77 -5.56 31.59
CA ASN A 5 -5.65 -6.35 31.08
C ASN A 5 -5.07 -5.64 29.85
N LYS A 6 -3.74 -5.64 29.73
CA LYS A 6 -3.02 -5.07 28.59
C LYS A 6 -3.58 -5.61 27.27
N PRO A 7 -3.98 -4.75 26.31
CA PRO A 7 -4.44 -5.21 25.00
C PRO A 7 -3.37 -6.06 24.31
N SER A 8 -3.75 -7.21 23.74
CA SER A 8 -2.81 -8.14 23.10
C SER A 8 -2.11 -7.53 21.88
N PHE A 9 -2.81 -6.66 21.14
CA PHE A 9 -2.28 -5.95 19.98
C PHE A 9 -1.32 -4.79 20.31
N LEU A 10 -1.14 -4.43 21.59
CA LEU A 10 -0.28 -3.29 21.95
C LEU A 10 1.18 -3.49 21.53
N GLY A 11 1.66 -4.75 21.57
CA GLY A 11 3.01 -5.08 21.08
C GLY A 11 3.18 -4.79 19.59
N THR A 12 2.15 -5.07 18.80
CA THR A 12 2.09 -4.78 17.36
C THR A 12 2.14 -3.29 17.10
N LEU A 13 1.32 -2.49 17.80
CA LEU A 13 1.32 -1.03 17.62
C LEU A 13 2.70 -0.43 17.95
N ASN A 14 3.32 -0.89 19.04
CA ASN A 14 4.66 -0.47 19.41
C ASN A 14 5.71 -0.82 18.34
N ALA A 15 5.59 -2.00 17.72
CA ALA A 15 6.49 -2.43 16.66
C ALA A 15 6.32 -1.57 15.40
N ILE A 16 5.07 -1.26 15.01
CA ILE A 16 4.76 -0.36 13.89
C ILE A 16 5.39 1.01 14.15
N VAL A 17 5.09 1.70 15.26
CA VAL A 17 5.65 3.04 15.55
C VAL A 17 7.17 3.07 15.43
N ASN A 18 7.87 2.05 15.97
CA ASN A 18 9.32 1.97 15.86
C ASN A 18 9.79 1.75 14.40
N GLY A 19 9.09 0.92 13.64
CA GLY A 19 9.35 0.69 12.21
C GLY A 19 9.19 1.98 11.40
N GLU A 20 8.00 2.59 11.50
CA GLU A 20 7.61 3.79 10.76
C GLU A 20 8.53 4.99 11.04
N ARG A 21 8.93 5.22 12.31
CA ARG A 21 9.89 6.29 12.63
C ARG A 21 11.22 6.11 11.90
N ARG A 22 11.73 4.88 11.83
CA ARG A 22 12.95 4.58 11.10
C ARG A 22 12.74 4.70 9.59
N GLY A 23 11.59 4.23 9.09
CA GLY A 23 11.14 4.39 7.70
C GLY A 23 11.23 5.85 7.27
N PHE A 24 10.58 6.73 8.02
CA PHE A 24 10.67 8.18 7.83
C PHE A 24 12.12 8.66 7.80
N GLU A 25 12.90 8.36 8.84
CA GLU A 25 14.27 8.89 8.95
C GLU A 25 15.16 8.53 7.75
N PHE A 26 15.17 7.26 7.31
CA PHE A 26 16.06 6.88 6.22
C PHE A 26 15.53 7.32 4.85
N LEU A 27 14.21 7.29 4.63
CA LEU A 27 13.63 7.74 3.36
C LEU A 27 13.74 9.25 3.20
N ASP A 28 13.56 10.02 4.28
CA ASP A 28 13.72 11.47 4.27
C ASP A 28 15.18 11.85 4.01
N ALA A 29 16.12 11.19 4.69
CA ALA A 29 17.55 11.40 4.45
C ALA A 29 17.95 11.05 3.01
N TRP A 30 17.35 10.02 2.43
CA TRP A 30 17.58 9.66 1.02
C TRP A 30 16.97 10.70 0.08
N ALA A 31 15.73 11.12 0.30
CA ALA A 31 15.05 12.13 -0.49
C ALA A 31 15.87 13.44 -0.57
N LEU A 32 16.52 13.83 0.53
CA LEU A 32 17.41 15.00 0.60
C LEU A 32 18.78 14.79 -0.08
N LYS A 33 19.22 13.55 -0.24
CA LYS A 33 20.55 13.21 -0.78
C LYS A 33 20.55 12.98 -2.30
N THR A 34 19.47 12.44 -2.85
CA THR A 34 19.39 12.18 -4.30
C THR A 34 19.43 13.49 -5.10
N ARG A 35 20.02 13.43 -6.30
CA ARG A 35 20.01 14.54 -7.27
C ARG A 35 18.84 14.45 -8.25
N ASN A 36 18.14 13.33 -8.29
CA ASN A 36 16.97 13.16 -9.14
C ASN A 36 15.74 13.75 -8.42
N ALA A 37 15.21 14.85 -8.96
CA ALA A 37 14.09 15.57 -8.36
C ALA A 37 12.79 14.75 -8.31
N GLU A 38 12.54 13.92 -9.32
CA GLU A 38 11.37 13.04 -9.37
C GLU A 38 11.49 11.97 -8.27
N LEU A 39 12.65 11.32 -8.17
CA LEU A 39 12.93 10.35 -7.12
C LEU A 39 12.85 10.97 -5.73
N SER A 40 13.38 12.18 -5.55
CA SER A 40 13.27 12.94 -4.30
C SER A 40 11.81 13.11 -3.90
N GLY A 41 10.93 13.50 -4.84
CA GLY A 41 9.50 13.65 -4.60
C GLY A 41 8.80 12.34 -4.21
N MET A 42 9.11 11.23 -4.89
CA MET A 42 8.55 9.92 -4.57
C MET A 42 8.98 9.46 -3.16
N LEU A 43 10.29 9.51 -2.86
CA LEU A 43 10.82 9.14 -1.54
C LEU A 43 10.25 10.02 -0.43
N LYS A 44 10.12 11.34 -0.67
CA LYS A 44 9.53 12.27 0.29
C LYS A 44 8.06 11.99 0.56
N THR A 45 7.32 11.56 -0.46
CA THR A 45 5.91 11.17 -0.30
C THR A 45 5.79 9.97 0.64
N VAL A 46 6.59 8.93 0.42
CA VAL A 46 6.58 7.76 1.31
C VAL A 46 7.06 8.15 2.71
N SER A 47 8.15 8.91 2.84
CA SER A 47 8.66 9.31 4.15
C SER A 47 7.62 10.08 4.99
N LEU A 48 6.82 10.94 4.37
CA LEU A 48 5.74 11.65 5.06
C LEU A 48 4.62 10.70 5.55
N ARG A 49 4.30 9.64 4.80
CA ARG A 49 3.35 8.61 5.24
C ARG A 49 3.88 7.87 6.46
N GLU A 50 5.13 7.45 6.44
CA GLU A 50 5.78 6.79 7.58
C GLU A 50 5.74 7.68 8.84
N ALA A 51 6.04 8.97 8.69
CA ALA A 51 5.94 9.92 9.80
C ALA A 51 4.50 10.03 10.35
N GLU A 52 3.52 10.05 9.45
CA GLU A 52 2.10 10.13 9.80
C GLU A 52 1.60 8.84 10.47
N HIS A 53 2.01 7.67 9.97
CA HIS A 53 1.72 6.37 10.57
C HIS A 53 2.30 6.30 11.97
N ALA A 54 3.59 6.61 12.14
CA ALA A 54 4.24 6.64 13.45
C ALA A 54 3.46 7.50 14.46
N ALA A 55 3.14 8.74 14.08
CA ALA A 55 2.39 9.66 14.93
C ALA A 55 0.98 9.16 15.24
N SER A 56 0.28 8.58 14.26
CA SER A 56 -1.08 8.06 14.42
C SER A 56 -1.14 6.86 15.34
N PHE A 57 -0.22 5.91 15.20
CA PHE A 57 -0.15 4.73 16.07
C PHE A 57 0.34 5.07 17.47
N GLU A 58 1.30 5.99 17.61
CA GLU A 58 1.73 6.47 18.93
C GLU A 58 0.59 7.20 19.66
N LYS A 59 -0.14 8.08 18.95
CA LYS A 59 -1.37 8.68 19.47
C LYS A 59 -2.35 7.61 19.94
N ARG A 60 -2.56 6.55 19.14
CA ARG A 60 -3.47 5.47 19.53
C ARG A 60 -3.01 4.73 20.79
N MET A 61 -1.70 4.49 20.93
CA MET A 61 -1.14 3.92 22.16
C MET A 61 -1.40 4.82 23.38
N CYS A 62 -1.20 6.14 23.24
CA CYS A 62 -1.49 7.11 24.30
C CYS A 62 -2.97 7.10 24.69
N GLU A 63 -3.90 7.04 23.73
CA GLU A 63 -5.34 6.92 23.99
C GLU A 63 -5.71 5.63 24.75
N LEU A 64 -4.94 4.56 24.56
CA LEU A 64 -5.09 3.30 25.29
C LEU A 64 -4.41 3.34 26.68
N GLY A 65 -3.75 4.43 27.04
CA GLY A 65 -3.05 4.61 28.32
C GLY A 65 -1.62 4.05 28.33
N TYR A 66 -0.98 3.89 27.18
CA TYR A 66 0.37 3.34 27.06
C TYR A 66 1.31 4.28 26.32
N GLY A 67 2.56 4.37 26.79
CA GLY A 67 3.63 5.09 26.09
C GLY A 67 4.41 4.17 25.15
N LEU A 68 5.11 4.79 24.19
CA LEU A 68 6.04 4.10 23.31
C LEU A 68 7.17 3.45 24.11
N GLN A 69 7.46 2.19 23.80
CA GLN A 69 8.69 1.52 24.19
C GLN A 69 9.64 1.53 23.00
N GLU A 70 10.65 2.40 23.05
CA GLU A 70 11.65 2.49 22.00
C GLU A 70 12.42 1.16 21.87
N ARG A 71 12.65 0.76 20.62
CA ARG A 71 13.38 -0.45 20.25
C ARG A 71 14.46 -0.08 19.25
N GLU A 72 15.71 -0.28 19.64
CA GLU A 72 16.83 -0.15 18.73
C GLU A 72 16.76 -1.23 17.64
N ASP A 73 17.08 -0.83 16.41
CA ASP A 73 17.36 -1.78 15.32
C ASP A 73 18.87 -1.79 15.04
N PRO A 74 19.57 -2.91 15.27
CA PRO A 74 21.01 -3.00 15.05
C PRO A 74 21.42 -2.74 13.59
N LYS A 75 20.49 -2.87 12.63
CA LYS A 75 20.75 -2.63 11.21
C LYS A 75 20.58 -1.16 10.82
N PHE A 76 19.88 -0.35 11.61
CA PHE A 76 19.52 1.02 11.24
C PHE A 76 20.74 1.90 10.95
N LYS A 77 21.81 1.77 11.74
CA LYS A 77 23.06 2.49 11.50
C LYS A 77 23.68 2.14 10.13
N LYS A 78 23.54 0.90 9.67
CA LYS A 78 24.01 0.47 8.35
C LYS A 78 23.11 1.05 7.25
N THR A 79 21.80 1.05 7.44
CA THR A 79 20.83 1.68 6.52
C THR A 79 21.14 3.16 6.33
N MET A 80 21.33 3.91 7.41
CA MET A 80 21.65 5.34 7.35
C MET A 80 22.96 5.61 6.60
N LYS A 81 23.99 4.78 6.81
CA LYS A 81 25.25 4.87 6.06
C LYS A 81 25.04 4.68 4.55
N ILE A 82 24.15 3.78 4.14
CA ILE A 82 23.86 3.54 2.73
C ILE A 82 23.14 4.75 2.12
N VAL A 83 22.04 5.21 2.73
CA VAL A 83 21.25 6.31 2.15
C VAL A 83 22.00 7.64 2.08
N GLN A 84 22.87 7.92 3.06
CA GLN A 84 23.69 9.13 3.12
C GLN A 84 24.97 9.07 2.25
N SER A 85 25.34 7.88 1.75
CA SER A 85 26.52 7.73 0.90
C SER A 85 26.35 8.38 -0.48
N ASP A 86 27.48 8.49 -1.19
CA ASP A 86 27.54 8.94 -2.59
C ASP A 86 27.30 7.82 -3.61
N LEU A 87 26.81 6.65 -3.17
CA LEU A 87 26.36 5.60 -4.07
C LEU A 87 25.23 6.10 -4.98
N ASP A 88 25.13 5.51 -6.17
CA ASP A 88 24.01 5.77 -7.06
C ASP A 88 22.70 5.25 -6.46
N ASP A 89 21.58 5.87 -6.80
CA ASP A 89 20.29 5.53 -6.21
C ASP A 89 19.89 4.06 -6.49
N VAL A 90 20.23 3.54 -7.67
CA VAL A 90 20.04 2.12 -8.01
C VAL A 90 20.80 1.21 -7.03
N GLU A 91 22.06 1.51 -6.74
CA GLU A 91 22.88 0.72 -5.81
C GLU A 91 22.32 0.78 -4.38
N LYS A 92 21.72 1.91 -3.98
CA LYS A 92 21.04 2.04 -2.69
C LYS A 92 19.80 1.16 -2.63
N PHE A 93 18.94 1.18 -3.66
CA PHE A 93 17.78 0.29 -3.74
C PHE A 93 18.18 -1.18 -3.65
N GLU A 94 19.22 -1.59 -4.40
CA GLU A 94 19.72 -2.97 -4.39
C GLU A 94 20.29 -3.38 -3.03
N LYS A 95 21.11 -2.53 -2.39
CA LYS A 95 21.70 -2.84 -1.07
C LYS A 95 20.68 -2.88 0.05
N LEU A 96 19.60 -2.10 -0.06
CA LEU A 96 18.53 -2.05 0.93
C LEU A 96 17.42 -3.07 0.65
N GLY A 97 17.36 -3.63 -0.56
CA GLY A 97 16.30 -4.55 -0.97
C GLY A 97 14.94 -3.86 -1.16
N ILE A 98 14.92 -2.56 -1.40
CA ILE A 98 13.69 -1.74 -1.51
C ILE A 98 13.24 -1.69 -2.98
N GLY A 99 11.92 -1.64 -3.20
CA GLY A 99 11.33 -1.46 -4.53
C GLY A 99 11.48 -2.68 -5.46
N GLN A 100 12.00 -3.79 -4.97
CA GLN A 100 11.99 -5.06 -5.68
C GLN A 100 10.56 -5.61 -5.73
N LYS A 101 10.18 -6.30 -6.81
CA LYS A 101 8.87 -6.96 -6.87
C LYS A 101 8.73 -7.91 -5.71
N GLU A 102 7.61 -7.82 -5.01
CA GLU A 102 7.25 -8.79 -3.99
C GLU A 102 7.20 -10.20 -4.62
N GLN A 103 7.67 -11.19 -3.86
CA GLN A 103 7.51 -12.58 -4.24
C GLN A 103 6.03 -12.96 -4.13
N GLU A 104 5.54 -13.78 -5.04
CA GLU A 104 4.18 -14.32 -4.95
C GLU A 104 3.98 -15.01 -3.59
N GLY A 105 3.00 -14.57 -2.82
CA GLY A 105 2.78 -15.02 -1.45
C GLY A 105 1.57 -14.39 -0.79
N GLU A 106 1.27 -14.83 0.44
CA GLU A 106 0.21 -14.23 1.24
C GLU A 106 0.60 -12.82 1.70
N ASP A 107 -0.37 -11.90 1.64
CA ASP A 107 -0.22 -10.54 2.15
C ASP A 107 -0.05 -10.56 3.68
N GLN A 108 1.20 -10.38 4.10
CA GLN A 108 1.58 -10.43 5.52
C GLN A 108 0.99 -9.27 6.32
N LEU A 109 0.65 -8.14 5.67
CA LEU A 109 0.05 -6.98 6.35
C LEU A 109 -1.37 -7.30 6.83
N LEU A 110 -2.11 -8.16 6.11
CA LEU A 110 -3.43 -8.61 6.56
C LEU A 110 -3.40 -9.40 7.87
N GLN A 111 -2.27 -10.03 8.21
CA GLN A 111 -2.12 -10.74 9.49
C GLN A 111 -2.19 -9.80 10.70
N LEU A 112 -1.98 -8.49 10.51
CA LEU A 112 -2.17 -7.48 11.56
C LEU A 112 -3.63 -7.45 12.06
N LEU A 113 -4.60 -7.87 11.24
CA LEU A 113 -6.01 -7.95 11.58
C LEU A 113 -6.44 -9.33 12.14
N ALA A 114 -5.50 -10.26 12.33
CA ALA A 114 -5.81 -11.60 12.82
C ALA A 114 -6.21 -11.62 14.31
N ASP A 115 -5.79 -10.63 15.10
CA ASP A 115 -6.17 -10.50 16.51
C ASP A 115 -7.63 -10.07 16.65
N LYS A 116 -8.47 -11.01 17.11
CA LYS A 116 -9.93 -10.82 17.27
C LYS A 116 -10.31 -9.90 18.44
N SER A 117 -9.36 -9.44 19.24
CA SER A 117 -9.60 -8.52 20.35
C SER A 117 -9.39 -7.05 19.96
N ILE A 118 -8.94 -6.77 18.73
CA ILE A 118 -8.74 -5.41 18.24
C ILE A 118 -10.05 -4.62 18.31
N ASP A 119 -9.99 -3.45 18.94
CA ASP A 119 -11.15 -2.55 19.01
C ASP A 119 -11.41 -1.86 17.66
N PRO A 120 -12.65 -1.38 17.39
CA PRO A 120 -12.99 -0.80 16.10
C PRO A 120 -12.11 0.39 15.65
N HIS A 121 -11.61 1.22 16.57
CA HIS A 121 -10.78 2.37 16.22
C HIS A 121 -9.38 1.91 15.79
N THR A 122 -8.81 0.96 16.52
CA THR A 122 -7.53 0.35 16.16
C THR A 122 -7.64 -0.42 14.85
N ALA A 123 -8.74 -1.14 14.61
CA ALA A 123 -8.99 -1.85 13.35
C ALA A 123 -9.10 -0.89 12.15
N ALA A 124 -9.80 0.23 12.30
CA ALA A 124 -9.90 1.25 11.25
C ALA A 124 -8.51 1.86 10.91
N LEU A 125 -7.71 2.15 11.94
CA LEU A 125 -6.35 2.67 11.75
C LEU A 125 -5.45 1.66 11.04
N LEU A 126 -5.47 0.38 11.44
CA LEU A 126 -4.74 -0.69 10.77
C LEU A 126 -5.21 -0.89 9.33
N GLY A 127 -6.51 -0.83 9.06
CA GLY A 127 -7.04 -0.96 7.71
C GLY A 127 -6.54 0.13 6.76
N ARG A 128 -6.49 1.38 7.24
CA ARG A 128 -5.91 2.50 6.49
C ARG A 128 -4.41 2.32 6.26
N PHE A 129 -3.68 2.01 7.32
CA PHE A 129 -2.24 1.72 7.26
C PHE A 129 -1.93 0.66 6.21
N ILE A 130 -2.61 -0.49 6.25
CA ILE A 130 -2.39 -1.58 5.27
C ILE A 130 -2.62 -1.10 3.83
N ALA A 131 -3.64 -0.27 3.57
CA ALA A 131 -3.90 0.25 2.23
C ALA A 131 -2.79 1.22 1.78
N GLU A 132 -2.36 2.12 2.68
CA GLU A 132 -1.29 3.09 2.44
C GLU A 132 0.07 2.41 2.26
N GLU A 133 0.38 1.35 3.01
CA GLU A 133 1.61 0.55 2.90
C GLU A 133 1.73 -0.12 1.53
N ARG A 134 0.64 -0.71 1.01
CA ARG A 134 0.65 -1.31 -0.33
C ARG A 134 0.90 -0.26 -1.41
N ASP A 135 0.27 0.90 -1.29
CA ASP A 135 0.48 2.01 -2.23
C ASP A 135 1.92 2.55 -2.14
N SER A 136 2.46 2.71 -0.93
CA SER A 136 3.86 3.06 -0.69
C SER A 136 4.81 2.02 -1.30
N GLY A 137 4.50 0.73 -1.20
CA GLY A 137 5.23 -0.35 -1.85
C GLY A 137 5.26 -0.20 -3.37
N HIS A 138 4.11 0.08 -4.00
CA HIS A 138 4.05 0.37 -5.44
C HIS A 138 4.86 1.61 -5.81
N LEU A 139 4.78 2.69 -5.03
CA LEU A 139 5.53 3.92 -5.26
C LEU A 139 7.05 3.69 -5.13
N LEU A 140 7.49 2.87 -4.17
CA LEU A 140 8.90 2.50 -4.04
C LEU A 140 9.38 1.61 -5.19
N GLN A 141 8.51 0.75 -5.75
CA GLN A 141 8.82 0.01 -6.97
C GLN A 141 8.98 0.94 -8.17
N GLN A 142 8.09 1.92 -8.34
CA GLN A 142 8.19 2.95 -9.38
C GLN A 142 9.46 3.80 -9.20
N ALA A 143 9.77 4.20 -7.97
CA ALA A 143 10.99 4.93 -7.63
C ALA A 143 12.25 4.14 -8.01
N TYR A 144 12.25 2.83 -7.81
CA TYR A 144 13.34 1.97 -8.25
C TYR A 144 13.46 1.89 -9.78
N GLN A 145 12.34 1.84 -10.52
CA GLN A 145 12.38 1.89 -11.99
C GLN A 145 12.89 3.25 -12.50
N CYS A 146 12.44 4.35 -11.90
CA CYS A 146 12.93 5.70 -12.19
C CYS A 146 14.43 5.80 -11.96
N ALA A 147 14.95 5.26 -10.85
CA ALA A 147 16.39 5.22 -10.59
C ALA A 147 17.16 4.46 -11.67
N LYS A 148 16.58 3.40 -12.24
CA LYS A 148 17.15 2.63 -13.36
C LYS A 148 17.07 3.33 -14.71
N GLY A 149 16.43 4.49 -14.79
CA GLY A 149 16.14 5.16 -16.06
C GLY A 149 15.14 4.40 -16.92
N ILE A 150 14.31 3.55 -16.30
CA ILE A 150 13.19 2.91 -16.97
C ILE A 150 12.01 3.86 -16.81
N ASP A 151 11.63 4.50 -17.91
CA ASP A 151 10.43 5.32 -17.92
C ASP A 151 9.24 4.48 -17.43
N PRO A 152 8.36 5.03 -16.58
CA PRO A 152 7.15 4.34 -16.20
C PRO A 152 6.45 3.94 -17.50
N VAL A 153 6.08 2.66 -17.61
CA VAL A 153 5.15 2.23 -18.67
C VAL A 153 3.99 3.19 -18.57
N PRO A 154 3.67 3.96 -19.62
CA PRO A 154 2.56 4.89 -19.57
C PRO A 154 1.38 4.09 -19.03
N GLU A 155 0.78 4.53 -17.92
CA GLU A 155 -0.59 4.10 -17.66
C GLU A 155 -1.30 4.31 -18.99
N GLU A 156 -1.90 3.25 -19.56
CA GLU A 156 -2.87 3.40 -20.62
C GLU A 156 -4.02 4.23 -20.04
N LYS A 157 -3.81 5.54 -19.97
CA LYS A 157 -4.82 6.51 -19.64
C LYS A 157 -5.72 6.48 -20.86
N ALA A 158 -6.74 5.64 -20.77
CA ALA A 158 -7.85 5.66 -21.70
C ALA A 158 -8.23 7.13 -21.85
N THR A 159 -8.01 7.64 -23.05
CA THR A 159 -8.38 8.99 -23.38
C THR A 159 -9.91 9.08 -23.34
N LEU A 160 -10.44 10.30 -23.22
CA LEU A 160 -11.87 10.52 -23.39
C LEU A 160 -12.39 9.91 -24.70
N THR A 161 -11.56 9.90 -25.75
CA THR A 161 -11.85 9.27 -27.04
C THR A 161 -11.97 7.75 -26.90
N ASP A 162 -11.02 7.10 -26.22
CA ASP A 162 -11.07 5.64 -26.00
C ASP A 162 -12.32 5.24 -25.20
N ILE A 163 -12.68 6.04 -24.20
CA ILE A 163 -13.90 5.83 -23.40
C ILE A 163 -15.14 6.02 -24.28
N GLN A 164 -15.19 7.04 -25.14
CA GLN A 164 -16.30 7.28 -26.05
C GLN A 164 -16.49 6.13 -27.04
N GLU A 165 -15.40 5.60 -27.61
CA GLU A 165 -15.46 4.45 -28.52
C GLU A 165 -15.97 3.19 -27.82
N GLN A 166 -15.47 2.92 -26.61
CA GLN A 166 -15.96 1.79 -25.82
C GLN A 166 -17.44 1.93 -25.45
N LEU A 167 -17.89 3.14 -25.10
CA LEU A 167 -19.28 3.41 -24.76
C LEU A 167 -20.22 3.25 -25.96
N ALA A 168 -19.78 3.70 -27.14
CA ALA A 168 -20.53 3.52 -28.39
C ALA A 168 -20.70 2.03 -28.72
N LYS A 169 -19.62 1.26 -28.61
CA LYS A 169 -19.61 -0.19 -28.87
C LYS A 169 -20.50 -0.96 -27.88
N LEU A 170 -20.46 -0.61 -26.60
CA LEU A 170 -21.35 -1.16 -25.58
C LEU A 170 -22.82 -0.83 -25.88
N THR A 171 -23.10 0.39 -26.31
CA THR A 171 -24.46 0.84 -26.67
C THR A 171 -25.02 0.02 -27.83
N GLU A 172 -24.22 -0.23 -28.86
CA GLU A 172 -24.60 -1.07 -30.00
C GLU A 172 -24.93 -2.51 -29.55
N ILE A 173 -24.04 -3.13 -28.77
CA ILE A 173 -24.23 -4.50 -28.25
C ILE A 173 -25.52 -4.60 -27.42
N VAL A 174 -25.79 -3.63 -26.54
CA VAL A 174 -27.02 -3.60 -25.74
C VAL A 174 -28.25 -3.46 -26.63
N GLY A 175 -28.18 -2.63 -27.67
CA GLY A 175 -29.25 -2.48 -28.66
C GLY A 175 -29.54 -3.80 -29.40
N GLU A 176 -28.52 -4.53 -29.82
CA GLU A 176 -28.66 -5.85 -30.46
C GLU A 176 -29.31 -6.88 -29.53
N LEU A 177 -28.93 -6.87 -28.25
CA LEU A 177 -29.50 -7.77 -27.25
C LEU A 177 -30.96 -7.47 -26.95
N GLN A 178 -31.35 -6.19 -26.91
CA GLN A 178 -32.74 -5.76 -26.71
C GLN A 178 -33.63 -6.06 -27.92
N ASN A 179 -33.07 -5.98 -29.13
CA ASN A 179 -33.81 -6.21 -30.37
C ASN A 179 -33.86 -7.68 -30.80
N LYS A 180 -33.26 -8.59 -30.03
CA LYS A 180 -33.29 -10.02 -30.33
C LYS A 180 -34.70 -10.56 -30.07
N PRO A 181 -35.43 -11.06 -31.10
CA PRO A 181 -36.80 -11.52 -30.90
C PRO A 181 -36.81 -12.72 -29.96
N THR A 182 -37.55 -12.61 -28.85
CA THR A 182 -37.78 -13.72 -27.92
C THR A 182 -38.38 -14.88 -28.70
N LYS A 183 -37.64 -16.00 -28.82
CA LYS A 183 -38.14 -17.23 -29.43
C LYS A 183 -39.44 -17.63 -28.71
N LYS A 184 -40.59 -17.46 -29.38
CA LYS A 184 -41.89 -17.94 -28.91
C LYS A 184 -41.76 -19.44 -28.64
N LYS A 185 -41.90 -19.86 -27.37
CA LYS A 185 -41.97 -21.27 -26.99
C LYS A 185 -43.16 -21.90 -27.73
N LYS A 186 -42.90 -22.88 -28.60
CA LYS A 186 -43.97 -23.69 -29.20
C LYS A 186 -44.74 -24.40 -28.07
N PRO A 187 -46.09 -24.44 -28.12
CA PRO A 187 -46.88 -25.13 -27.12
C PRO A 187 -46.57 -26.62 -27.16
N ARG A 188 -46.26 -27.20 -25.99
CA ARG A 188 -46.11 -28.64 -25.81
C ARG A 188 -47.49 -29.28 -25.95
N VAL A 189 -47.68 -30.06 -27.01
CA VAL A 189 -48.83 -30.98 -27.11
C VAL A 189 -48.61 -32.08 -26.07
N SER A 190 -49.50 -32.17 -25.09
CA SER A 190 -49.53 -33.24 -24.10
C SER A 190 -50.03 -34.53 -24.77
N ALA A 191 -49.18 -35.55 -24.85
CA ALA A 191 -49.66 -36.91 -25.08
C ALA A 191 -50.24 -37.45 -23.77
N VAL A 192 -51.53 -37.77 -23.80
CA VAL A 192 -52.27 -38.41 -22.71
C VAL A 192 -52.17 -39.92 -22.88
N LYS A 193 -51.66 -40.57 -21.82
CA LYS A 193 -51.70 -42.00 -21.44
C LYS A 193 -51.13 -43.04 -22.39
#